data_AF-A0A8H8Z0L1-F1
#
_entry.id   AF-A0A8H8Z0L1-F1
#
_cell.length_a   1.000
_cell.length_b   1.000
_cell.length_c   1.000
_cell.angle_alpha   90.00
_cell.angle_beta   90.00
_cell.angle_gamma   90.00
#
_symmetry.space_group_name_H-M   'P 1'
#
loop_
_entity.id
_entity.type
_entity.pdbx_description
1 polymer ?
#
loop_
_entity_poly.entity_id
_entity_poly.type
_entity_poly.pdbx_seq_one_letter_code
_entity_poly.pdbx_strand_id
1 'polypeptide(L)'
;MNNPADDETNSEMIPAIPDTGRNDRELRRQVIALKLFDAQTPGFQAEFDPDEAELLGAFREEALSETDALDSNIDQPESTEGGR
;
A
#
# COMPACT_ATOMS: atom_id res chain seq x y z
N MET A 1 -56.07 -5.38 -37.24
CA MET A 1 -54.68 -5.88 -37.32
C MET A 1 -53.91 -5.18 -36.21
N ASN A 2 -53.86 -5.78 -35.02
CA ASN A 2 -53.06 -5.25 -33.93
C ASN A 2 -51.63 -5.72 -34.18
N ASN A 3 -50.72 -4.78 -34.31
CA ASN A 3 -49.32 -5.05 -34.56
C ASN A 3 -48.77 -5.79 -33.33
N PRO A 4 -48.28 -7.04 -33.43
CA PRO A 4 -47.80 -7.82 -32.29
C PRO A 4 -46.38 -7.39 -31.89
N ALA A 5 -46.14 -6.08 -31.86
CA ALA A 5 -44.86 -5.48 -31.49
C ALA A 5 -44.87 -4.96 -30.05
N ASP A 6 -45.81 -5.43 -29.23
CA ASP A 6 -45.67 -5.44 -27.77
C ASP A 6 -44.71 -6.59 -27.37
N ASP A 7 -43.55 -6.66 -28.01
CA ASP A 7 -42.36 -7.23 -27.38
C ASP A 7 -41.85 -6.11 -26.47
N GLU A 8 -42.60 -5.86 -25.39
CA GLU A 8 -42.13 -5.06 -24.28
C GLU A 8 -40.88 -5.76 -23.79
N THR A 9 -39.74 -5.25 -24.27
CA THR A 9 -38.51 -5.10 -23.53
C THR A 9 -38.47 -6.09 -22.36
N ASN A 10 -37.98 -7.30 -22.66
CA ASN A 10 -37.14 -7.98 -21.70
C ASN A 10 -35.93 -7.07 -21.47
N SER A 11 -36.21 -5.98 -20.73
CA SER A 11 -35.28 -4.98 -20.23
C SER A 11 -34.35 -5.82 -19.44
N GLU A 12 -33.22 -6.11 -20.09
CA GLU A 12 -32.25 -7.09 -19.66
C GLU A 12 -32.17 -6.99 -18.15
N MET A 13 -32.55 -8.08 -17.49
CA MET A 13 -32.20 -8.31 -16.11
C MET A 13 -30.68 -8.50 -16.12
N ILE A 14 -29.94 -7.42 -16.46
CA ILE A 14 -28.52 -7.29 -16.24
C ILE A 14 -28.47 -7.40 -14.72
N PRO A 15 -27.93 -8.49 -14.16
CA PRO A 15 -27.80 -8.60 -12.73
C PRO A 15 -27.06 -7.35 -12.29
N ALA A 16 -27.64 -6.62 -11.33
CA ALA A 16 -27.02 -5.44 -10.76
C ALA A 16 -25.56 -5.80 -10.44
N ILE A 17 -24.63 -5.27 -11.23
CA ILE A 17 -23.20 -5.47 -11.02
C ILE A 17 -22.96 -4.98 -9.59
N PRO A 18 -22.57 -5.85 -8.64
CA PRO A 18 -22.46 -5.46 -7.25
C PRO A 18 -21.42 -4.35 -7.15
N ASP A 19 -21.83 -3.25 -6.53
CA ASP A 19 -21.07 -2.02 -6.27
C ASP A 19 -19.58 -2.35 -6.00
N THR A 20 -18.76 -2.25 -7.05
CA THR A 20 -17.40 -2.83 -7.08
C THR A 20 -16.48 -2.20 -6.04
N GLY A 21 -16.78 -1.00 -5.54
CA GLY A 21 -15.93 -0.25 -4.62
C GLY A 21 -15.66 -0.94 -3.27
N ARG A 22 -16.54 -1.83 -2.80
CA ARG A 22 -16.29 -2.62 -1.58
C ARG A 22 -15.39 -3.82 -1.86
N ASN A 23 -15.44 -4.35 -3.08
CA ASN A 23 -14.67 -5.51 -3.51
C ASN A 23 -13.20 -5.14 -3.76
N ASP A 24 -12.92 -3.92 -4.24
CA ASP A 24 -11.55 -3.48 -4.55
C ASP A 24 -10.62 -3.50 -3.33
N ARG A 25 -11.10 -3.08 -2.17
CA ARG A 25 -10.29 -3.06 -0.93
C ARG A 25 -10.01 -4.46 -0.41
N GLU A 26 -11.00 -5.35 -0.49
CA GLU A 26 -10.85 -6.74 -0.06
C GLU A 26 -9.98 -7.54 -1.04
N LEU A 27 -10.12 -7.25 -2.33
CA LEU A 27 -9.26 -7.81 -3.38
C LEU A 27 -7.81 -7.39 -3.18
N ARG A 28 -7.55 -6.11 -2.89
CA ARG A 28 -6.18 -5.63 -2.56
C ARG A 28 -5.58 -6.35 -1.36
N ARG A 29 -6.35 -6.55 -0.28
CA ARG A 29 -5.87 -7.33 0.87
C ARG A 29 -5.53 -8.78 0.53
N GLN A 30 -6.36 -9.42 -0.30
CA GLN A 30 -6.11 -10.79 -0.75
C GLN A 30 -4.84 -10.87 -1.61
N VAL A 31 -4.65 -9.91 -2.52
CA VAL A 31 -3.42 -9.82 -3.34
C VAL A 31 -2.19 -9.65 -2.46
N ILE A 32 -2.23 -8.76 -1.48
CA ILE A 32 -1.12 -8.56 -0.52
C ILE A 32 -0.83 -9.85 0.25
N ALA A 33 -1.86 -10.58 0.70
CA ALA A 33 -1.68 -11.84 1.41
C ALA A 33 -1.02 -12.92 0.54
N LEU A 34 -1.36 -12.99 -0.75
CA LEU A 34 -0.72 -13.90 -1.70
C LEU A 34 0.75 -13.52 -1.93
N LYS A 35 1.03 -12.23 -2.15
CA LYS A 35 2.42 -11.72 -2.28
C LYS A 35 3.26 -12.05 -1.05
N LEU A 36 2.71 -11.95 0.16
CA LEU A 36 3.39 -12.34 1.42
C LEU A 36 3.62 -13.85 1.54
N PHE A 37 2.71 -14.66 1.01
CA PHE A 37 2.91 -16.10 0.94
C PHE A 37 4.08 -16.44 0.02
N ASP A 38 4.13 -15.82 -1.16
CA ASP A 38 5.22 -16.03 -2.11
C ASP A 38 6.56 -15.53 -1.55
N ALA A 39 6.58 -14.42 -0.78
CA ALA A 39 7.77 -13.89 -0.11
C ALA A 39 8.41 -14.84 0.92
N GLN A 40 7.69 -15.87 1.38
CA GLN A 40 8.26 -16.92 2.24
C GLN A 40 9.06 -17.95 1.43
N THR A 41 8.97 -17.92 0.09
CA THR A 41 9.75 -18.78 -0.79
C THR A 41 11.19 -18.27 -0.88
N PRO A 42 12.20 -19.07 -0.52
CA PRO A 42 13.59 -18.66 -0.62
C PRO A 42 13.97 -18.22 -2.04
N GLY A 43 14.56 -17.03 -2.16
CA GLY A 43 14.97 -16.45 -3.44
C GLY A 43 13.87 -15.70 -4.20
N PHE A 44 12.63 -15.66 -3.69
CA PHE A 44 11.58 -14.82 -4.22
C PHE A 44 11.54 -13.48 -3.48
N GLN A 45 11.45 -12.36 -4.22
CA GLN A 45 11.23 -11.03 -3.68
C GLN A 45 9.88 -10.53 -4.17
N ALA A 46 8.95 -10.31 -3.24
CA ALA A 46 7.66 -9.73 -3.54
C ALA A 46 7.75 -8.19 -3.56
N GLU A 47 7.23 -7.57 -4.60
CA GLU A 47 7.14 -6.12 -4.73
C GLU A 47 5.82 -5.58 -4.15
N PHE A 48 5.92 -4.50 -3.36
CA PHE A 48 4.80 -3.81 -2.75
C PHE A 48 4.84 -2.33 -3.09
N ASP A 49 3.69 -1.77 -3.45
CA ASP A 49 3.54 -0.32 -3.63
C ASP A 49 3.66 0.42 -2.28
N PRO A 50 3.95 1.73 -2.25
CA PRO A 50 4.06 2.49 -0.99
C PRO A 50 2.84 2.32 -0.07
N ASP A 51 1.63 2.40 -0.62
CA ASP A 51 0.39 2.21 0.16
C ASP A 51 0.27 0.79 0.74
N GLU A 52 0.72 -0.22 0.00
CA GLU A 52 0.73 -1.62 0.47
C GLU A 52 1.78 -1.84 1.55
N ALA A 53 2.97 -1.26 1.38
CA ALA A 53 4.07 -1.31 2.33
C ALA A 53 3.72 -0.61 3.65
N GLU A 54 2.99 0.50 3.61
CA GLU A 54 2.48 1.20 4.80
C GLU A 54 1.45 0.34 5.54
N LEU A 55 0.53 -0.29 4.81
CA LEU A 55 -0.45 -1.21 5.39
C LEU A 55 0.21 -2.43 6.07
N LEU A 56 1.38 -2.84 5.59
CA LEU A 56 2.18 -3.94 6.14
C LEU A 56 3.11 -3.51 7.28
N GLY A 57 3.23 -2.20 7.54
CA GLY A 57 4.24 -1.68 8.48
C GLY A 57 5.67 -1.95 8.03
N ALA A 58 5.89 -2.10 6.72
CA ALA A 58 7.22 -2.33 6.14
C ALA A 58 8.13 -1.09 6.25
N PHE A 59 7.54 0.10 6.36
CA PHE A 59 8.28 1.30 6.74
C PHE A 59 8.67 1.20 8.21
N ARG A 60 9.91 0.78 8.41
CA ARG A 60 10.59 0.92 9.70
C ARG A 60 10.91 2.39 9.89
N GLU A 61 10.53 2.96 11.02
CA GLU A 61 10.88 4.33 11.43
C GLU A 61 12.40 4.42 11.71
N GLU A 62 13.23 4.20 10.69
CA GLU A 62 14.69 4.39 10.75
C GLU A 62 15.10 5.82 10.40
N ALA A 63 14.12 6.72 10.29
CA ALA A 63 14.45 8.14 10.33
C ALA A 63 15.15 8.38 11.67
N LEU A 64 16.37 8.92 11.59
CA LEU A 64 17.15 9.28 12.76
C LEU A 64 16.28 10.18 13.65
N SER A 65 16.16 9.84 14.94
CA SER A 65 15.42 10.70 15.86
C SER A 65 16.08 12.09 15.88
N GLU A 66 15.31 13.16 16.13
CA GLU A 66 15.87 14.52 16.19
C GLU A 66 17.07 14.59 17.15
N THR A 67 16.97 13.87 18.28
CA THR A 67 18.03 13.76 19.27
C THR A 67 19.24 13.01 18.75
N ASP A 68 19.07 11.85 18.10
CA ASP A 68 20.18 11.09 17.50
C ASP A 68 20.84 11.85 16.35
N ALA A 69 20.07 12.66 15.62
CA ALA A 69 20.56 13.51 14.54
C ALA A 69 21.43 14.67 15.05
N LEU A 70 21.06 15.25 16.19
CA LEU A 70 21.85 16.26 16.89
C LEU A 70 23.10 15.64 17.55
N ASP A 71 22.99 14.46 18.16
CA ASP A 71 24.12 13.80 18.83
C ASP A 71 25.15 13.26 17.82
N SER A 72 24.73 12.89 16.62
CA SER A 72 25.62 12.56 15.49
C SER A 72 26.28 13.78 14.85
N ASN A 73 25.97 15.01 15.28
CA ASN A 73 26.55 16.23 14.75
C ASN A 73 27.96 16.43 15.35
N ILE A 74 28.95 15.73 14.79
CA ILE A 74 30.36 15.88 15.16
C ILE A 74 30.91 17.18 14.55
N ASP A 75 30.60 18.32 15.15
CA ASP A 75 31.51 19.46 15.08
C ASP A 75 32.53 19.31 16.23
N GLN A 76 33.53 18.45 16.01
CA GLN A 76 34.81 18.53 16.73
C GLN A 76 35.67 19.52 15.93
N PRO A 77 35.91 20.71 16.50
CA PRO A 77 37.04 20.78 17.42
C PRO A 77 36.54 20.98 18.85
N GLU A 78 36.94 20.04 19.72
CA GLU A 78 37.50 20.38 21.03
C GLU A 78 37.94 21.85 21.00
N SER A 79 37.38 22.69 21.88
CA SER A 79 37.98 23.99 22.16
C SER A 79 39.47 23.75 22.32
N THR A 80 40.25 24.04 21.28
CA THR A 80 41.68 24.22 21.43
C THR A 80 41.73 25.47 22.28
N GLU A 81 41.72 25.26 23.60
CA GLU A 81 42.25 26.16 24.60
C GLU A 81 43.64 26.53 24.07
N GLY A 82 43.66 27.58 23.25
CA GLY A 82 44.85 28.29 22.84
C GLY A 82 45.46 28.79 24.12
N GLY A 83 46.43 28.03 24.62
CA GLY A 83 47.03 28.26 25.91
C GLY A 83 47.68 29.62 26.00
N ARG A 84 47.52 30.22 27.19
CA ARG A 84 48.30 31.30 27.82
C ARG A 84 48.20 32.70 27.21
#